data_AF-J9BIG2-F1
#
_entry.id   AF-J9BIG2-F1
#
_cell.length_a   1.000
_cell.length_b   1.000
_cell.length_c   1.000
_cell.angle_alpha   90.00
_cell.angle_beta   90.00
_cell.angle_gamma   90.00
#
_symmetry.space_group_name_H-M   'P 1'
#
loop_
_entity.id
_entity.type
_entity.pdbx_description
1 polymer ?
#
loop_
_entity_poly.entity_id
_entity_poly.type
_entity_poly.pdbx_seq_one_letter_code
_entity_poly.pdbx_strand_id
1 'polypeptide(L)'
;MPLFVFGAVISMLVSLTLLIWPLNPGDTSLFYAIVGVLGMADGVWNTQISGLWIALSSSHLEAAFANYRFWESTGFGLGLILIRFTNITQFLLISLGMLLIGMLCYLSIEFYDNISLHGRRMVDMCRIRRKKQLGNKPLSSMETSLISATSAPEKV
;
A
#
# COMPACT_ATOMS: atom_id res chain seq x y z
N MET A 1 -6.08 6.89 -0.47
CA MET A 1 -5.02 7.76 -1.04
C MET A 1 -5.02 9.15 -0.40
N PRO A 2 -6.06 10.01 -0.52
CA PRO A 2 -5.98 11.40 -0.02
C PRO A 2 -5.84 11.52 1.51
N LEU A 3 -6.42 10.58 2.26
CA LEU A 3 -6.40 10.60 3.73
C LEU A 3 -5.00 10.29 4.32
N PHE A 4 -4.17 9.50 3.64
CA PHE A 4 -2.81 9.18 4.11
C PHE A 4 -1.90 10.41 4.03
N VAL A 5 -1.97 11.12 2.90
CA VAL A 5 -1.25 12.38 2.69
C VAL A 5 -1.74 13.46 3.65
N PHE A 6 -3.06 13.52 3.90
CA PHE A 6 -3.64 14.44 4.87
C PHE A 6 -3.11 14.20 6.29
N GLY A 7 -3.10 12.94 6.75
CA GLY A 7 -2.50 12.57 8.05
C GLY A 7 -1.03 12.94 8.14
N ALA A 8 -0.26 12.68 7.08
CA ALA A 8 1.15 13.05 7.01
C ALA A 8 1.40 14.55 7.10
N VAL A 9 0.62 15.36 6.39
CA VAL A 9 0.74 16.83 6.43
C VAL A 9 0.42 17.36 7.83
N ILE A 10 -0.64 16.87 8.48
CA ILE A 10 -1.00 17.30 9.84
C ILE A 10 0.10 16.93 10.83
N SER A 11 0.57 15.68 10.81
CA SER A 11 1.65 15.24 11.68
C SER A 11 2.92 16.07 11.46
N MET A 12 3.26 16.39 10.20
CA MET A 12 4.40 17.24 9.88
C MET A 12 4.25 18.66 10.43
N LEU A 13 3.08 19.28 10.23
CA LEU A 13 2.78 20.63 10.72
C LEU A 13 2.82 20.70 12.26
N VAL A 14 2.26 19.71 12.95
CA VAL A 14 2.30 19.63 14.41
C VAL A 14 3.73 19.46 14.91
N SER A 15 4.51 18.55 14.34
CA SER A 15 5.92 18.38 14.71
C SER A 15 6.73 19.64 14.48
N LEU A 16 6.57 20.32 13.33
CA LEU A 16 7.26 21.58 13.04
C LEU A 16 6.85 22.71 14.00
N THR A 17 5.55 22.81 14.31
CA THR A 17 5.04 23.79 15.27
C THR A 17 5.68 23.60 16.65
N LEU A 18 5.79 22.35 17.11
CA LEU A 18 6.44 22.02 18.38
C LEU A 18 7.96 22.19 18.37
N LEU A 19 8.62 22.12 17.21
CA LEU A 19 10.05 22.44 17.06
C LEU A 19 10.31 23.95 17.12
N ILE A 20 9.48 24.75 16.46
CA ILE A 20 9.63 26.21 16.40
C ILE A 20 9.21 26.85 17.72
N TRP A 21 8.09 26.37 18.28
CA TRP A 21 7.54 26.88 19.53
C TRP A 21 7.45 25.77 20.57
N PRO A 22 8.50 25.58 21.40
CA PRO A 22 8.45 24.65 22.50
C PRO A 22 7.36 25.10 23.49
N LEU A 23 6.45 24.17 23.81
CA LEU A 23 5.31 24.42 24.69
C LEU A 23 5.78 24.94 26.06
N ASN A 24 5.33 26.14 26.42
CA ASN A 24 5.50 26.69 27.76
C ASN A 24 4.39 26.11 28.68
N PRO A 25 4.71 25.59 29.88
CA PRO A 25 3.70 25.03 30.81
C PRO A 25 2.60 26.02 31.25
N GLY A 26 2.74 27.32 31.00
CA GLY A 26 1.72 28.32 31.30
C GLY A 26 0.48 28.28 30.40
N ASP A 27 0.60 27.75 29.17
CA ASP A 27 -0.45 27.83 28.14
C ASP A 27 -1.13 26.47 27.91
N THR A 28 -1.83 25.98 28.93
CA THR A 28 -2.50 24.66 28.92
C THR A 28 -3.56 24.52 27.83
N SER A 29 -4.24 25.61 27.42
CA SER A 29 -5.24 25.57 26.35
C SER A 29 -4.62 25.22 24.99
N LEU A 30 -3.46 25.78 24.67
CA LEU A 30 -2.72 25.47 23.45
C LEU A 30 -2.23 24.02 23.45
N PHE A 31 -1.75 23.55 24.61
CA PHE A 31 -1.35 22.15 24.77
C PHE A 31 -2.48 21.18 24.40
N TYR A 32 -3.70 21.39 24.92
CA TYR A 32 -4.84 20.54 24.61
C TYR A 32 -5.24 20.60 23.14
N ALA A 33 -5.17 21.78 22.51
CA ALA A 33 -5.44 21.91 21.09
C ALA A 33 -4.44 21.09 20.24
N ILE A 34 -3.15 21.19 20.53
CA ILE A 34 -2.10 20.46 19.81
C ILE A 34 -2.26 18.94 20.01
N VAL A 35 -2.49 18.48 21.24
CA VAL A 35 -2.70 17.05 21.52
C VAL A 35 -3.97 16.54 20.85
N GLY A 36 -5.03 17.36 20.76
CA GLY A 36 -6.25 17.02 20.04
C GLY A 36 -6.03 16.83 18.53
N VAL A 37 -5.27 17.74 17.90
CA VAL A 37 -4.90 17.62 16.48
C VAL A 37 -3.98 16.43 16.23
N LEU A 38 -3.02 16.18 17.12
CA LEU A 38 -2.14 15.02 17.06
C LEU A 38 -2.93 13.71 17.15
N GLY A 39 -3.86 13.60 18.11
CA GLY A 39 -4.72 12.43 18.25
C GLY A 39 -5.65 12.20 17.06
N MET A 40 -6.11 13.27 16.41
CA MET A 40 -6.86 13.16 15.15
C MET A 40 -6.00 12.56 14.03
N ALA A 41 -4.75 13.00 13.90
CA ALA A 41 -3.81 12.44 12.94
C ALA A 41 -3.52 10.96 13.23
N ASP A 42 -3.30 10.59 14.49
CA ASP A 42 -3.07 9.20 14.91
C ASP A 42 -4.26 8.28 14.57
N GLY A 43 -5.49 8.79 14.71
CA GLY A 43 -6.70 8.08 14.28
C GLY A 43 -6.73 7.78 12.77
N VAL A 44 -6.30 8.74 11.96
CA VAL A 44 -6.15 8.54 10.51
C VAL A 44 -5.08 7.50 10.21
N TRP A 45 -3.91 7.61 10.85
CA TRP A 45 -2.82 6.65 10.64
C TRP A 45 -3.23 5.21 10.97
N ASN A 46 -3.85 4.99 12.12
CA ASN A 46 -4.25 3.65 12.55
C ASN A 46 -5.22 2.98 11.56
N THR A 47 -6.21 3.73 11.07
CA THR A 47 -7.20 3.21 10.11
C THR A 47 -6.60 2.96 8.74
N GLN A 48 -5.76 3.87 8.24
CA GLN A 48 -5.19 3.75 6.91
C GLN A 48 -4.11 2.67 6.83
N ILE A 49 -3.24 2.55 7.84
CA ILE A 49 -2.20 1.51 7.87
C ILE A 49 -2.84 0.12 7.96
N SER A 50 -3.85 -0.04 8.83
CA SER A 50 -4.61 -1.28 8.93
C SER A 50 -5.28 -1.64 7.59
N GLY A 51 -5.86 -0.66 6.91
CA GLY A 51 -6.46 -0.86 5.59
C GLY A 51 -5.45 -1.21 4.49
N LEU A 52 -4.27 -0.58 4.50
CA LEU A 52 -3.19 -0.85 3.55
C LEU A 52 -2.72 -2.31 3.65
N TRP A 53 -2.56 -2.81 4.87
CA TRP A 53 -2.08 -4.17 5.09
C TRP A 53 -3.10 -5.23 4.63
N ILE A 54 -4.39 -4.96 4.84
CA ILE A 54 -5.49 -5.80 4.32
C ILE A 54 -5.48 -5.80 2.79
N ALA A 55 -5.29 -4.63 2.15
CA ALA A 55 -5.25 -4.52 0.70
C ALA A 55 -4.06 -5.27 0.07
N LEU A 56 -2.90 -5.24 0.73
CA LEU A 56 -1.69 -5.92 0.25
C LEU A 56 -1.74 -7.45 0.42
N SER A 57 -2.40 -7.95 1.47
CA SER A 57 -2.44 -9.37 1.79
C SER A 57 -3.73 -10.04 1.32
N SER A 58 -3.98 -10.08 0.01
CA SER A 58 -5.20 -10.68 -0.54
C SER A 58 -5.26 -12.22 -0.41
N SER A 59 -4.15 -12.91 -0.11
CA SER A 59 -4.08 -14.39 -0.08
C SER A 59 -3.89 -15.02 1.31
N HIS A 60 -3.21 -14.35 2.26
CA HIS A 60 -2.90 -14.90 3.60
C HIS A 60 -3.07 -13.86 4.72
N LEU A 61 -4.33 -13.43 4.94
CA LEU A 61 -4.68 -12.36 5.89
C LEU A 61 -4.24 -12.64 7.34
N GLU A 62 -4.34 -13.88 7.82
CA GLU A 62 -4.01 -14.22 9.21
C GLU A 62 -2.53 -14.02 9.54
N ALA A 63 -1.63 -14.50 8.67
CA ALA A 63 -0.20 -14.34 8.84
C ALA A 63 0.24 -12.88 8.68
N ALA A 64 -0.35 -12.16 7.72
CA ALA A 64 -0.09 -10.75 7.52
C ALA A 64 -0.52 -9.92 8.74
N PHE A 65 -1.71 -10.18 9.30
CA PHE A 65 -2.18 -9.47 10.48
C PHE A 65 -1.32 -9.74 11.72
N ALA A 66 -0.89 -10.98 11.92
CA ALA A 66 0.04 -11.33 13.00
C ALA A 66 1.38 -10.57 12.86
N ASN A 67 1.94 -10.53 11.65
CA ASN A 67 3.17 -9.79 11.37
C ASN A 67 2.99 -8.27 11.55
N TYR A 68 1.83 -7.72 11.17
CA TYR A 68 1.52 -6.31 11.39
C TYR A 68 1.54 -5.94 12.88
N ARG A 69 0.81 -6.69 13.71
CA ARG A 69 0.76 -6.47 15.16
C ARG A 69 2.11 -6.67 15.83
N PHE A 70 2.90 -7.63 15.35
CA PHE A 70 4.27 -7.84 15.80
C PHE A 70 5.15 -6.61 15.52
N TRP A 71 5.07 -6.07 14.31
CA TRP A 71 5.85 -4.89 13.93
C TRP A 71 5.39 -3.63 14.66
N GLU A 72 4.08 -3.44 14.82
CA GLU A 72 3.49 -2.35 15.59
C GLU A 72 3.97 -2.36 17.05
N SER A 73 3.93 -3.52 17.71
CA SER A 73 4.43 -3.69 19.08
C SER A 73 5.94 -3.43 19.18
N THR A 74 6.72 -3.90 18.20
CA THR A 74 8.16 -3.63 18.13
C THR A 74 8.45 -2.13 18.03
N GLY A 75 7.67 -1.40 17.23
CA GLY A 75 7.75 0.05 17.11
C GLY A 75 7.48 0.78 18.44
N PHE A 76 6.43 0.37 19.16
CA PHE A 76 6.16 0.92 20.50
C PHE A 76 7.29 0.62 21.49
N GLY A 77 7.83 -0.60 21.47
CA GLY A 77 8.98 -0.99 22.29
C GLY A 77 10.21 -0.10 22.02
N LEU A 78 10.54 0.12 20.75
CA LEU A 78 11.63 1.03 20.36
C LEU A 78 11.36 2.47 20.78
N GLY A 79 10.14 2.96 20.62
CA GLY A 79 9.75 4.31 21.06
C GLY A 79 9.92 4.52 22.57
N LEU A 80 9.53 3.54 23.38
CA LEU A 80 9.67 3.58 24.84
C LEU A 80 11.13 3.49 25.31
N ILE A 81 12.01 2.85 24.53
CA ILE A 81 13.44 2.88 24.81
C ILE A 81 14.01 4.25 24.42
N LEU A 82 13.65 4.75 23.24
CA LEU A 82 14.13 6.04 22.73
C LEU A 82 13.79 7.21 23.68
N ILE A 83 12.59 7.25 24.25
CA ILE A 83 12.19 8.34 25.16
C ILE A 83 13.06 8.41 26.44
N ARG A 84 13.71 7.30 26.86
CA ARG A 84 14.65 7.33 28.00
C ARG A 84 16.00 7.97 27.67
N PHE A 85 16.43 7.89 26.42
CA PHE A 85 17.76 8.34 25.99
C PHE A 85 17.72 9.68 25.26
N THR A 86 16.53 10.19 24.94
CA THR A 86 16.36 11.28 23.98
C THR A 86 15.62 12.46 24.60
N ASN A 87 16.11 13.68 24.35
CA ASN A 87 15.38 14.91 24.70
C ASN A 87 14.19 15.15 23.76
N ILE A 88 13.22 15.97 24.19
CA ILE A 88 11.98 16.25 23.44
C ILE A 88 12.28 16.67 21.99
N THR A 89 13.19 17.62 21.76
CA THR A 89 13.55 18.09 20.41
C THR A 89 14.12 16.99 19.53
N GLN A 90 14.99 16.14 20.09
CA GLN A 90 15.60 15.03 19.36
C GLN A 90 14.56 13.95 19.04
N PHE A 91 13.64 13.68 19.96
CA PHE A 91 12.55 12.73 19.76
C PHE A 91 11.62 13.19 18.63
N LEU A 92 11.27 14.48 18.61
CA LEU A 92 10.46 15.05 17.53
C LEU A 92 11.18 15.00 16.18
N LEU A 93 12.49 15.24 16.13
CA LEU A 93 13.28 15.14 14.90
C LEU A 93 13.31 13.70 14.36
N ILE A 94 13.48 12.72 15.24
CA ILE A 94 13.44 11.30 14.88
C ILE A 94 12.05 10.92 14.36
N SER A 95 10.98 11.38 15.02
CA SER A 95 9.61 11.17 14.58
C SER A 95 9.34 11.76 13.19
N LEU A 96 9.81 12.98 12.94
CA LEU A 96 9.73 13.63 11.63
C LEU A 96 10.48 12.85 10.55
N GLY A 97 11.69 12.36 10.87
CA GLY A 97 12.47 11.53 9.97
C GLY A 97 11.78 10.21 9.63
N MET A 98 11.23 9.52 10.64
CA MET A 98 10.46 8.29 10.45
C MET A 98 9.22 8.51 9.58
N LEU A 99 8.53 9.64 9.74
CA LEU A 99 7.39 10.01 8.91
C LEU A 99 7.80 10.20 7.44
N LEU A 100 8.90 10.90 7.18
CA LEU A 100 9.42 11.09 5.82
C LEU A 100 9.82 9.77 5.17
N ILE A 101 10.54 8.92 5.89
CA ILE A 101 10.92 7.57 5.41
C ILE A 101 9.66 6.74 5.12
N GLY A 102 8.65 6.80 5.99
CA GLY A 102 7.37 6.14 5.79
C GLY A 102 6.67 6.60 4.50
N MET A 103 6.64 7.91 4.24
CA MET A 103 6.05 8.46 3.01
C MET A 103 6.83 8.08 1.76
N LEU A 104 8.17 8.03 1.81
CA LEU A 104 9.00 7.56 0.69
C LEU A 104 8.77 6.08 0.38
N CYS A 105 8.64 5.24 1.42
CA CYS A 105 8.33 3.83 1.27
C CYS A 105 6.92 3.64 0.67
N TYR A 106 5.95 4.41 1.13
CA TYR A 106 4.60 4.42 0.56
C TYR A 106 4.59 4.83 -0.92
N LEU A 107 5.27 5.91 -1.29
CA LEU A 107 5.42 6.32 -2.69
C LEU A 107 6.06 5.21 -3.53
N SER A 108 7.05 4.52 -2.98
CA SER A 108 7.72 3.40 -3.67
C SER A 108 6.74 2.25 -3.95
N ILE A 109 5.87 1.92 -3.01
CA ILE A 109 4.81 0.92 -3.19
C ILE A 109 3.81 1.37 -4.24
N GLU A 110 3.38 2.64 -4.23
CA GLU A 110 2.44 3.17 -5.22
C GLU A 110 3.04 3.18 -6.63
N PHE A 111 4.33 3.50 -6.77
CA PHE A 111 5.06 3.39 -8.03
C PHE A 111 5.14 1.93 -8.50
N TYR A 112 5.45 1.00 -7.60
CA TYR A 112 5.50 -0.41 -7.91
C TYR A 112 4.12 -0.95 -8.31
N ASP A 113 3.06 -0.58 -7.60
CA ASP A 113 1.72 -1.05 -7.92
C ASP A 113 1.23 -0.47 -9.25
N ASN A 114 1.50 0.81 -9.54
CA ASN A 114 1.24 1.38 -10.86
C ASN A 114 1.98 0.58 -11.96
N ILE A 115 3.24 0.21 -11.78
CA ILE A 115 3.97 -0.63 -12.73
C ILE A 115 3.35 -2.02 -12.86
N SER A 116 2.94 -2.63 -11.74
CA SER A 116 2.34 -3.96 -11.68
C SER A 116 0.98 -3.99 -12.38
N LEU A 117 0.19 -2.93 -12.21
CA LEU A 117 -1.14 -2.76 -12.79
C LEU A 117 -1.05 -2.56 -14.30
N HIS A 118 -0.06 -1.80 -14.78
CA HIS A 118 0.23 -1.67 -16.22
C HIS A 118 0.67 -3.02 -16.81
N GLY A 119 1.52 -3.78 -16.09
CA GLY A 119 1.91 -5.13 -16.49
C GLY A 119 0.73 -6.11 -16.56
N ARG A 120 -0.16 -6.11 -15.57
CA ARG A 120 -1.37 -6.95 -15.58
C ARG A 120 -2.33 -6.56 -16.71
N ARG A 121 -2.59 -5.26 -16.93
CA ARG A 121 -3.43 -4.82 -18.07
C ARG A 121 -2.86 -5.29 -19.40
N MET A 122 -1.53 -5.23 -19.58
CA MET A 122 -0.86 -5.74 -20.77
C MET A 122 -1.03 -7.26 -20.93
N VAL A 123 -0.87 -8.03 -19.84
CA VAL A 123 -1.06 -9.50 -19.86
C VAL A 123 -2.52 -9.88 -20.09
N ASP A 124 -3.48 -9.18 -19.48
CA ASP A 124 -4.91 -9.43 -19.68
C ASP A 124 -5.35 -9.10 -21.10
N MET A 125 -4.87 -8.00 -21.67
CA MET A 125 -5.10 -7.70 -23.09
C MET A 125 -4.51 -8.77 -24.01
N CYS A 126 -3.31 -9.30 -23.70
CA CYS A 126 -2.72 -10.42 -24.41
C CYS A 126 -3.53 -11.72 -24.24
N ARG A 127 -4.03 -12.03 -23.04
CA ARG A 127 -4.90 -13.19 -22.78
C ARG A 127 -6.23 -13.07 -23.51
N ILE A 128 -6.86 -11.89 -23.52
CA ILE A 128 -8.09 -11.60 -24.27
C ILE A 128 -7.84 -11.75 -25.77
N ARG A 129 -6.74 -11.19 -26.31
CA ARG A 129 -6.35 -11.40 -27.72
C ARG A 129 -6.13 -12.88 -28.04
N ARG A 130 -5.47 -13.65 -27.17
CA ARG A 130 -5.24 -15.08 -27.35
C ARG A 130 -6.55 -15.89 -27.29
N LYS A 131 -7.47 -15.57 -26.36
CA LYS A 131 -8.80 -16.18 -26.28
C LYS A 131 -9.64 -15.87 -27.53
N LYS A 132 -9.57 -14.63 -28.02
CA LYS A 132 -10.27 -14.22 -29.25
C LYS A 132 -9.69 -14.90 -30.49
N GLN A 133 -8.36 -15.05 -30.59
CA GLN A 133 -7.70 -15.83 -31.64
C GLN A 133 -8.05 -17.32 -31.59
N LEU A 134 -8.16 -17.92 -30.40
CA LEU A 134 -8.53 -19.33 -30.26
C LEU A 134 -10.01 -19.58 -30.61
N GLY A 135 -10.90 -18.66 -30.25
CA GLY A 135 -12.32 -18.74 -30.64
C GLY A 135 -12.59 -18.40 -32.11
N ASN A 136 -11.68 -17.67 -32.77
CA ASN A 136 -11.81 -17.30 -34.18
C ASN A 136 -10.92 -18.13 -35.11
N LYS A 137 -10.27 -19.18 -34.59
CA LYS A 137 -9.51 -20.14 -35.41
C LYS A 137 -10.54 -21.02 -36.13
N PRO A 138 -10.71 -20.92 -37.46
CA PRO A 138 -11.54 -21.88 -38.17
C PRO A 138 -10.92 -23.26 -37.96
N LEU A 139 -11.80 -24.24 -37.78
CA LEU A 139 -11.48 -25.65 -37.59
C LEU A 139 -10.29 -26.02 -38.48
N SER A 140 -9.25 -26.55 -37.84
CA SER A 140 -7.98 -26.92 -38.47
C SER A 140 -8.23 -27.59 -39.81
N SER A 141 -7.73 -26.98 -40.89
CA SER A 141 -7.72 -27.46 -42.28
C SER A 141 -7.29 -28.92 -42.47
N MET A 142 -6.76 -29.54 -41.42
CA MET A 142 -6.35 -30.94 -41.36
C MET A 142 -7.53 -31.92 -41.21
N GLU A 143 -8.68 -31.49 -40.66
CA GLU A 143 -9.87 -32.36 -40.57
C GLU A 143 -10.66 -32.39 -41.88
N THR A 144 -10.65 -31.30 -42.65
CA THR A 144 -11.28 -31.25 -43.98
C THR A 144 -10.58 -32.14 -45.01
N SER A 145 -9.26 -32.34 -44.91
CA SER A 145 -8.53 -33.26 -45.78
C SER A 145 -8.72 -34.73 -45.40
N LEU A 146 -8.90 -35.06 -44.11
CA LEU A 146 -9.22 -36.43 -43.70
C LEU A 146 -10.65 -36.86 -44.09
N ILE A 147 -11.61 -35.95 -44.03
CA ILE A 147 -12.99 -36.23 -44.46
C ILE A 147 -13.08 -36.32 -45.99
N SER A 148 -12.32 -35.48 -46.72
CA SER A 148 -12.24 -35.55 -48.19
C SER A 148 -11.51 -36.80 -48.70
N ALA A 149 -10.53 -37.33 -47.96
CA ALA A 149 -9.86 -38.59 -48.31
C ALA A 149 -10.71 -39.83 -47.98
N THR A 150 -11.60 -39.75 -46.99
CA THR A 150 -12.44 -40.88 -46.56
C THR A 150 -13.75 -40.99 -47.35
N SER A 151 -14.13 -39.96 -48.12
CA SER A 151 -15.43 -39.88 -48.83
C SER A 151 -15.36 -40.11 -50.34
N ALA A 152 -14.23 -40.50 -50.92
CA ALA A 152 -14.16 -40.90 -52.33
C ALA A 152 -14.79 -42.30 -52.53
N PRO A 153 -15.92 -42.44 -53.25
CA PRO A 153 -16.49 -43.71 -53.62
C PRO A 153 -16.17 -44.01 -55.09
N GLU A 154 -15.25 -44.94 -55.35
CA GLU A 154 -15.07 -45.52 -56.68
C GLU A 154 -14.97 -47.03 -56.51
N LYS A 155 -16.09 -47.77 -56.61
CA LYS A 155 -16.91 -48.14 -57.78
C LYS A 155 -16.33 -49.31 -58.57
N VAL A 156 -17.12 -50.40 -58.51
CA VAL A 156 -17.26 -51.57 -59.41
C VAL A 156 -16.14 -52.59 -59.35
#